data_AF-A0A4Y9ZJF1-F1
#
_entry.id   AF-A0A4Y9ZJF1-F1
#
_cell.length_a   1.000
_cell.length_b   1.000
_cell.length_c   1.000
_cell.angle_alpha   90.00
_cell.angle_beta   90.00
_cell.angle_gamma   90.00
#
_symmetry.space_group_name_H-M   'P 1'
#
loop_
_entity.id
_entity.type
_entity.pdbx_description
1 polymer ?
#
loop_
_entity_poly.entity_id
_entity_poly.type
_entity_poly.pdbx_seq_one_letter_code
_entity_poly.pdbx_strand_id
1 'polypeptide(L)'
;MLHQLYQGVLKHILSWCKKMLTSVELDEHIRRLPPTFGVQHFKNGFLALAQISGTERKNMAKILLAYLVGWVPNAMLIAIRSILDFIYIAQYPTQDEITLGYLEKALDDFYQHCNVFKQLRIHKDFDIPKFHSLVHYVKSIQLFGTTDNYNTEMFEQFHIDFAKKAWQASNHQDKRPQMTQWLSRREKVAMFDEFLLQTKDSPSVDDGWPPRKSKPAIQIVNRPPRPKVAIITIEQEHNAPFFSLSLKQYINQFLPSSEKATR
;
A
#
# COMPACT_ATOMS: atom_id res chain seq x y z
N MET A 1 -1.07 -5.11 -10.32
CA MET A 1 -1.31 -4.46 -11.64
C MET A 1 -0.03 -3.93 -12.28
N LEU A 2 0.76 -3.09 -11.59
CA LEU A 2 2.02 -2.56 -12.13
C LEU A 2 2.99 -3.64 -12.63
N HIS A 3 3.29 -4.65 -11.82
CA HIS A 3 4.32 -5.66 -12.16
C HIS A 3 3.88 -6.68 -13.22
N GLN A 4 2.61 -7.06 -13.22
CA GLN A 4 2.10 -8.06 -14.17
C GLN A 4 1.74 -7.42 -15.51
N LEU A 5 0.92 -6.37 -15.51
CA LEU A 5 0.41 -5.78 -16.74
C LEU A 5 1.37 -4.75 -17.33
N TYR A 6 1.73 -3.72 -16.57
CA TYR A 6 2.61 -2.67 -17.11
C TYR A 6 4.04 -3.21 -17.30
N GLN A 7 4.69 -3.73 -16.26
CA GLN A 7 6.07 -4.21 -16.36
C GLN A 7 6.23 -5.55 -17.08
N GLY A 8 5.17 -6.37 -17.12
CA GLY A 8 5.16 -7.61 -17.88
C GLY A 8 4.67 -7.37 -19.31
N VAL A 9 3.36 -7.27 -19.49
CA VAL A 9 2.71 -7.25 -20.82
C VAL A 9 3.07 -6.01 -21.63
N LEU A 10 2.83 -4.80 -21.11
CA LEU A 10 3.05 -3.56 -21.85
C LEU A 10 4.53 -3.35 -22.21
N LYS A 11 5.46 -3.81 -21.36
CA LYS A 11 6.89 -3.81 -21.67
C LYS A 11 7.19 -4.58 -22.96
N HIS A 12 6.58 -5.74 -23.15
CA HIS A 12 6.74 -6.52 -24.39
C HIS A 12 6.15 -5.78 -25.59
N ILE A 13 4.95 -5.23 -25.47
CA ILE A 13 4.31 -4.45 -26.54
C ILE A 13 5.18 -3.27 -26.97
N LEU A 14 5.69 -2.48 -26.02
CA LEU A 14 6.58 -1.36 -26.32
C LEU A 14 7.87 -1.83 -27.00
N SER A 15 8.42 -2.97 -26.57
CA SER A 15 9.59 -3.56 -27.23
C SER A 15 9.28 -4.02 -28.66
N TRP A 16 8.07 -4.48 -28.94
CA TRP A 16 7.63 -4.90 -30.28
C TRP A 16 7.40 -3.70 -31.19
N CYS A 17 6.80 -2.62 -30.68
CA CYS A 17 6.65 -1.36 -31.40
C CYS A 17 8.02 -0.79 -31.82
N LYS A 18 9.03 -0.85 -30.94
CA LYS A 18 10.42 -0.42 -31.23
C LYS A 18 11.14 -1.26 -32.29
N LYS A 19 10.67 -2.47 -32.59
CA LYS A 19 11.21 -3.27 -33.69
C LYS A 19 10.57 -2.92 -35.03
N MET A 20 9.37 -2.33 -35.00
CA MET A 20 8.61 -1.95 -36.19
C MET A 20 8.93 -0.54 -36.65
N LEU A 21 8.85 0.42 -35.73
CA LEU A 21 9.37 1.77 -35.96
C LEU A 21 10.79 1.82 -35.46
N THR A 22 11.71 2.38 -36.25
CA THR A 22 13.03 2.69 -35.73
C THR A 22 12.89 3.63 -34.53
N SER A 23 13.81 3.52 -33.57
CA SER A 23 13.72 4.33 -32.35
C SER A 23 13.72 5.85 -32.62
N VAL A 24 14.26 6.28 -33.77
CA VAL A 24 14.28 7.68 -34.20
C VAL A 24 12.89 8.12 -34.67
N GLU A 25 12.24 7.37 -35.57
CA GLU A 25 10.89 7.65 -36.05
C GLU A 25 9.87 7.67 -34.89
N LEU A 26 10.02 6.72 -33.96
CA LEU A 26 9.17 6.65 -32.77
C LEU A 26 9.30 7.91 -31.91
N ASP A 27 10.52 8.39 -31.67
CA ASP A 27 10.76 9.61 -30.90
C ASP A 27 10.26 10.86 -31.63
N GLU A 28 10.40 10.93 -32.95
CA GLU A 28 9.84 12.04 -33.75
C GLU A 28 8.32 12.12 -33.61
N HIS A 29 7.62 10.99 -33.66
CA HIS A 29 6.16 10.98 -33.53
C HIS A 29 5.72 11.41 -32.14
N ILE A 30 6.41 10.94 -31.11
CA ILE A 30 6.11 11.31 -29.73
C ILE A 30 6.30 12.81 -29.50
N ARG A 31 7.34 13.41 -30.11
CA ARG A 31 7.59 14.86 -30.03
C ARG A 31 6.52 15.69 -30.75
N ARG A 32 5.90 15.14 -31.81
CA ARG A 32 4.81 15.80 -32.56
C ARG A 32 3.46 15.73 -31.84
N LEU A 33 3.31 14.89 -30.82
CA LEU A 33 2.05 14.82 -30.07
C LEU A 33 1.77 16.14 -29.34
N PRO A 34 0.55 16.69 -29.47
CA PRO A 34 0.19 17.89 -28.74
C PRO A 34 0.19 17.62 -27.22
N PRO A 35 0.50 18.64 -26.39
CA PRO A 35 0.33 18.54 -24.94
C PRO A 35 -1.12 18.16 -24.61
N THR A 36 -1.30 17.14 -23.77
CA THR A 36 -2.61 16.65 -23.35
C THR A 36 -2.71 16.66 -21.83
N PHE A 37 -3.90 16.97 -21.31
CA PHE A 37 -4.13 17.05 -19.87
C PHE A 37 -3.97 15.66 -19.22
N GLY A 38 -3.27 15.59 -18.09
CA GLY A 38 -3.10 14.34 -17.34
C GLY A 38 -2.13 13.32 -17.98
N VAL A 39 -1.35 13.73 -18.98
CA VAL A 39 -0.34 12.91 -19.65
C VAL A 39 1.00 13.64 -19.63
N GLN A 40 2.06 12.92 -19.25
CA GLN A 40 3.40 13.48 -19.31
C GLN A 40 3.85 13.63 -20.77
N HIS A 41 4.27 14.83 -21.15
CA HIS A 41 4.83 15.10 -22.47
C HIS A 41 6.32 14.75 -22.52
N PHE A 42 6.70 13.87 -23.45
CA PHE A 42 8.07 13.37 -23.60
C PHE A 42 8.85 14.22 -24.61
N LYS A 43 9.30 15.41 -24.19
CA LYS A 43 10.01 16.38 -25.05
C LYS A 43 11.22 15.80 -25.79
N ASN A 44 11.94 14.88 -25.14
CA ASN A 44 13.14 14.26 -25.70
C ASN A 44 12.87 12.88 -26.31
N GLY A 45 11.60 12.43 -26.36
CA GLY A 45 11.22 11.09 -26.78
C GLY A 45 11.46 10.02 -25.68
N PHE A 46 11.31 8.76 -26.05
CA PHE A 46 11.53 7.60 -25.18
C PHE A 46 12.99 7.17 -25.12
N LEU A 47 13.84 7.50 -26.11
CA LEU A 47 15.27 7.14 -26.08
C LEU A 47 16.04 7.85 -24.98
N ALA A 48 15.61 9.05 -24.58
CA ALA A 48 16.26 9.80 -23.52
C ALA A 48 16.08 9.17 -22.12
N LEU A 49 15.19 8.19 -21.97
CA LEU A 49 14.91 7.54 -20.69
C LEU A 49 15.86 6.36 -20.45
N ALA A 50 16.90 6.59 -19.63
CA ALA A 50 17.83 5.54 -19.23
C ALA A 50 17.17 4.43 -18.38
N GLN A 51 16.19 4.80 -17.55
CA GLN A 51 15.44 3.87 -16.71
C GLN A 51 13.95 4.25 -16.72
N ILE A 52 13.08 3.31 -17.10
CA ILE A 52 11.63 3.54 -17.21
C ILE A 52 10.94 3.14 -15.90
N SER A 53 10.52 4.14 -15.14
CA SER A 53 9.70 4.03 -13.93
C SER A 53 8.29 3.50 -14.21
N GLY A 54 7.58 3.11 -13.16
CA GLY A 54 6.18 2.70 -13.27
C GLY A 54 5.27 3.81 -13.79
N THR A 55 5.46 5.04 -13.30
CA THR A 55 4.69 6.22 -13.71
C THR A 55 4.92 6.57 -15.17
N GLU A 56 6.19 6.57 -15.62
CA GLU A 56 6.50 6.78 -17.05
C GLU A 56 5.83 5.73 -17.91
N ARG A 57 5.88 4.45 -17.51
CA ARG A 57 5.22 3.37 -18.26
C ARG A 57 3.70 3.55 -18.35
N LYS A 58 3.05 4.03 -17.29
CA LYS A 58 1.62 4.41 -17.33
C LYS A 58 1.37 5.53 -18.33
N ASN A 59 2.21 6.58 -18.35
CA ASN A 59 2.10 7.66 -19.33
C ASN A 59 2.36 7.19 -20.77
N MET A 60 3.32 6.29 -20.98
CA MET A 60 3.57 5.67 -22.29
C MET A 60 2.33 4.91 -22.79
N ALA A 61 1.63 4.18 -21.92
CA ALA A 61 0.40 3.47 -22.27
C ALA A 61 -0.70 4.41 -22.79
N LYS A 62 -0.83 5.60 -22.19
CA LYS A 62 -1.85 6.59 -22.56
C LYS A 62 -1.65 7.14 -23.98
N ILE A 63 -0.41 7.30 -24.41
CA ILE A 63 -0.08 7.84 -25.74
C ILE A 63 0.23 6.76 -26.79
N LEU A 64 0.25 5.48 -26.39
CA LEU A 64 0.70 4.36 -27.23
C LEU A 64 -0.02 4.31 -28.57
N LEU A 65 -1.36 4.39 -28.56
CA LEU A 65 -2.12 4.36 -29.80
C LEU A 65 -1.89 5.61 -30.65
N ALA A 66 -1.78 6.78 -30.03
CA ALA A 66 -1.68 8.06 -30.73
C ALA A 66 -0.46 8.14 -31.67
N TYR A 67 0.69 7.59 -31.27
CA TYR A 67 1.89 7.61 -32.12
C TYR A 67 1.99 6.41 -33.08
N LEU A 68 1.15 5.39 -32.94
CA LEU A 68 1.13 4.21 -33.82
C LEU A 68 0.13 4.34 -34.97
N VAL A 69 -0.93 5.13 -34.79
CA VAL A 69 -1.98 5.33 -35.80
C VAL A 69 -1.38 5.85 -37.11
N GLY A 70 -1.70 5.17 -38.21
CA GLY A 70 -1.21 5.52 -39.55
C GLY A 70 0.14 4.90 -39.93
N TRP A 71 0.85 4.26 -39.00
CA TRP A 71 2.20 3.74 -39.23
C TRP A 71 2.33 2.23 -39.07
N VAL A 72 1.39 1.59 -38.38
CA VAL A 72 1.35 0.13 -38.23
C VAL A 72 0.05 -0.44 -38.81
N PRO A 73 0.02 -1.72 -39.22
CA PRO A 73 -1.18 -2.33 -39.77
C PRO A 73 -2.36 -2.25 -38.80
N ASN A 74 -3.57 -2.08 -39.33
CA ASN A 74 -4.79 -1.95 -38.52
C ASN A 74 -4.98 -3.13 -37.56
N ALA A 75 -4.68 -4.37 -37.99
CA ALA A 75 -4.74 -5.54 -37.11
C ALA A 75 -3.80 -5.41 -35.88
N MET A 76 -2.61 -4.83 -36.06
CA MET A 76 -1.68 -4.59 -34.96
C MET A 76 -2.20 -3.51 -34.02
N LEU A 77 -2.78 -2.42 -34.56
CA LEU A 77 -3.43 -1.39 -33.75
C LEU A 77 -4.56 -1.96 -32.91
N ILE A 78 -5.41 -2.82 -33.50
CA ILE A 78 -6.51 -3.46 -32.77
C ILE A 78 -5.94 -4.33 -31.65
N ALA A 79 -4.98 -5.21 -31.94
CA ALA A 79 -4.38 -6.06 -30.91
C ALA A 79 -3.76 -5.25 -29.74
N ILE A 80 -3.04 -4.16 -30.04
CA ILE A 80 -2.46 -3.29 -29.00
C ILE A 80 -3.57 -2.59 -28.20
N ARG A 81 -4.60 -2.09 -28.88
CA ARG A 81 -5.76 -1.46 -28.25
C ARG A 81 -6.45 -2.45 -27.31
N SER A 82 -6.70 -3.68 -27.76
CA SER A 82 -7.34 -4.73 -26.97
C SER A 82 -6.59 -5.00 -25.67
N ILE A 83 -5.25 -5.02 -25.71
CA ILE A 83 -4.46 -5.12 -24.47
C ILE A 83 -4.58 -3.88 -23.59
N LEU A 84 -4.58 -2.67 -24.17
CA LEU A 84 -4.79 -1.45 -23.37
C LEU A 84 -6.17 -1.44 -22.71
N ASP A 85 -7.21 -1.81 -23.45
CA ASP A 85 -8.57 -1.95 -22.93
C ASP A 85 -8.60 -2.96 -21.77
N PHE A 86 -7.97 -4.12 -21.94
CA PHE A 86 -7.80 -5.10 -20.86
C PHE A 86 -7.12 -4.48 -19.63
N ILE A 87 -6.02 -3.76 -19.82
CA ILE A 87 -5.27 -3.12 -18.73
C ILE A 87 -6.12 -2.11 -17.98
N TYR A 88 -6.93 -1.30 -18.68
CA TYR A 88 -7.77 -0.29 -18.06
C TYR A 88 -8.98 -0.90 -17.35
N ILE A 89 -9.67 -1.86 -17.98
CA ILE A 89 -10.83 -2.53 -17.37
C ILE A 89 -10.42 -3.28 -16.10
N ALA A 90 -9.30 -4.00 -16.13
CA ALA A 90 -8.79 -4.72 -14.96
C ALA A 90 -8.45 -3.80 -13.76
N GLN A 91 -8.35 -2.47 -13.96
CA GLN A 91 -8.12 -1.49 -12.88
C GLN A 91 -9.41 -0.94 -12.27
N TYR A 92 -10.58 -1.34 -12.75
CA TYR A 92 -11.83 -0.82 -12.22
C TYR A 92 -11.99 -1.20 -10.74
N PRO A 93 -12.34 -0.25 -9.86
CA PRO A 93 -12.50 -0.49 -8.43
C PRO A 93 -13.77 -1.30 -8.11
N THR A 94 -14.64 -1.47 -9.10
CA THR A 94 -15.86 -2.28 -9.00
C THR A 94 -16.07 -2.94 -10.35
N GLN A 95 -16.36 -4.23 -10.32
CA GLN A 95 -16.65 -5.01 -11.52
C GLN A 95 -17.93 -5.81 -11.34
N ASP A 96 -18.66 -5.94 -12.43
CA ASP A 96 -19.89 -6.70 -12.62
C ASP A 96 -19.70 -7.68 -13.78
N GLU A 97 -20.73 -8.49 -14.07
CA GLU A 97 -20.67 -9.47 -15.17
C GLU A 97 -20.43 -8.82 -16.54
N ILE A 98 -20.92 -7.59 -16.74
CA ILE A 98 -20.78 -6.86 -17.99
C ILE A 98 -19.31 -6.43 -18.19
N THR A 99 -18.70 -5.83 -17.18
CA THR A 99 -17.29 -5.40 -17.23
C THR A 99 -16.33 -6.59 -17.30
N LEU A 100 -16.67 -7.72 -16.67
CA LEU A 100 -15.94 -8.98 -16.86
C LEU A 100 -16.06 -9.48 -18.30
N GLY A 101 -17.25 -9.40 -18.91
CA GLY A 101 -17.44 -9.71 -20.33
C GLY A 101 -16.62 -8.81 -21.26
N TYR A 102 -16.46 -7.52 -20.93
CA TYR A 102 -15.55 -6.64 -21.68
C TYR A 102 -14.08 -7.04 -21.52
N LEU A 103 -13.68 -7.53 -20.35
CA LEU A 103 -12.32 -8.00 -20.10
C LEU A 103 -12.01 -9.28 -20.91
N GLU A 104 -12.94 -10.22 -20.97
CA GLU A 104 -12.83 -11.42 -21.81
C GLU A 104 -12.77 -11.05 -23.29
N LYS A 105 -13.68 -10.19 -23.75
CA LYS A 105 -13.71 -9.72 -25.13
C LYS A 105 -12.40 -9.04 -25.53
N ALA A 106 -11.83 -8.20 -24.66
CA ALA A 106 -10.55 -7.55 -24.91
C ALA A 106 -9.42 -8.58 -25.08
N LEU A 107 -9.46 -9.69 -24.35
CA LEU A 107 -8.49 -10.77 -24.51
C LEU A 107 -8.72 -11.56 -25.82
N ASP A 108 -9.96 -11.84 -26.17
CA ASP A 108 -10.33 -12.51 -27.42
C ASP A 108 -9.92 -11.69 -28.65
N ASP A 109 -10.24 -10.39 -28.66
CA ASP A 109 -9.88 -9.46 -29.73
C ASP A 109 -8.35 -9.41 -29.91
N PHE A 110 -7.58 -9.49 -28.81
CA PHE A 110 -6.13 -9.58 -28.90
C PHE A 110 -5.69 -10.86 -29.62
N TYR A 111 -6.17 -12.03 -29.21
CA TYR A 111 -5.75 -13.31 -29.81
C TYR A 111 -6.21 -13.47 -31.26
N GLN A 112 -7.34 -12.89 -31.65
CA GLN A 112 -7.80 -12.86 -33.05
C GLN A 112 -6.84 -12.06 -33.95
N HIS A 113 -6.21 -11.02 -33.42
CA HIS A 113 -5.37 -10.11 -34.21
C HIS A 113 -3.86 -10.27 -33.96
N CYS A 114 -3.44 -10.99 -32.93
CA CYS A 114 -2.02 -11.10 -32.54
C CYS A 114 -1.15 -11.80 -33.60
N ASN A 115 -1.74 -12.56 -34.53
CA ASN A 115 -0.99 -13.24 -35.58
C ASN A 115 -0.22 -12.27 -36.50
N VAL A 116 -0.66 -11.01 -36.60
CA VAL A 116 0.04 -9.96 -37.37
C VAL A 116 1.48 -9.76 -36.88
N PHE A 117 1.75 -9.91 -35.58
CA PHE A 117 3.12 -9.77 -35.05
C PHE A 117 4.04 -10.90 -35.50
N LYS A 118 3.48 -12.10 -35.74
CA LYS A 118 4.22 -13.25 -36.29
C LYS A 118 4.50 -13.06 -37.77
N GLN A 119 3.50 -12.61 -38.52
CA GLN A 119 3.62 -12.32 -39.96
C GLN A 119 4.68 -11.26 -40.24
N LEU A 120 4.74 -10.22 -39.41
CA LEU A 120 5.74 -9.15 -39.48
C LEU A 120 7.09 -9.56 -38.87
N ARG A 121 7.26 -10.82 -38.43
CA ARG A 121 8.47 -11.36 -37.81
C ARG A 121 8.97 -10.56 -36.59
N ILE A 122 8.07 -9.87 -35.89
CA ILE A 122 8.39 -9.10 -34.67
C ILE A 122 8.70 -10.05 -33.50
N HIS A 123 7.91 -11.13 -33.43
CA HIS A 123 7.98 -12.16 -32.41
C HIS A 123 7.53 -13.52 -32.96
N LYS A 124 8.04 -14.62 -32.40
CA LYS A 124 7.80 -15.99 -32.89
C LYS A 124 6.46 -16.56 -32.40
N ASP A 125 6.20 -16.45 -31.10
CA ASP A 125 5.03 -17.01 -30.42
C ASP A 125 4.46 -16.01 -29.40
N PHE A 126 3.42 -16.38 -28.66
CA PHE A 126 2.93 -15.59 -27.53
C PHE A 126 2.96 -16.40 -26.24
N ASP A 127 3.87 -17.39 -26.17
CA ASP A 127 4.04 -18.32 -25.04
C ASP A 127 4.85 -17.65 -23.94
N ILE A 128 4.42 -16.45 -23.57
CA ILE A 128 5.03 -15.62 -22.55
C ILE A 128 4.18 -15.81 -21.29
N PRO A 129 4.76 -16.27 -20.15
CA PRO A 129 4.01 -16.51 -18.92
C PRO A 129 3.13 -15.34 -18.48
N LYS A 130 3.58 -14.10 -18.73
CA LYS A 130 2.82 -12.88 -18.43
C LYS A 130 1.57 -12.71 -19.32
N PHE A 131 1.63 -13.07 -20.59
CA PHE A 131 0.43 -13.07 -21.45
C PHE A 131 -0.52 -14.20 -21.08
N HIS A 132 0.01 -15.41 -20.80
CA HIS A 132 -0.83 -16.51 -20.33
C HIS A 132 -1.55 -16.17 -19.02
N SER A 133 -0.92 -15.41 -18.12
CA SER A 133 -1.56 -14.99 -16.87
C SER A 133 -2.84 -14.17 -17.08
N LEU A 134 -3.02 -13.51 -18.23
CA LEU A 134 -4.21 -12.70 -18.54
C LEU A 134 -5.48 -13.55 -18.60
N VAL A 135 -5.37 -14.79 -19.05
CA VAL A 135 -6.50 -15.75 -19.13
C VAL A 135 -7.11 -15.99 -17.75
N HIS A 136 -6.31 -15.89 -16.70
CA HIS A 136 -6.74 -16.18 -15.33
C HIS A 136 -7.32 -14.97 -14.60
N TYR A 137 -7.33 -13.76 -15.20
CA TYR A 137 -7.76 -12.55 -14.52
C TYR A 137 -9.24 -12.57 -14.17
N VAL A 138 -10.11 -12.95 -15.10
CA VAL A 138 -11.57 -13.01 -14.86
C VAL A 138 -11.86 -13.94 -13.69
N LYS A 139 -11.26 -15.14 -13.71
CA LYS A 139 -11.42 -16.09 -12.62
C LYS A 139 -10.84 -15.58 -11.30
N SER A 140 -9.70 -14.90 -11.35
CA SER A 140 -9.09 -14.29 -10.16
C SER A 140 -9.99 -13.20 -9.57
N ILE A 141 -10.61 -12.38 -10.41
CA ILE A 141 -11.49 -11.30 -9.94
C ILE A 141 -12.76 -11.87 -9.31
N GLN A 142 -13.33 -12.93 -9.89
CA GLN A 142 -14.47 -13.64 -9.30
C GLN A 142 -14.15 -14.28 -7.94
N LEU A 143 -12.92 -14.81 -7.76
CA LEU A 143 -12.52 -15.52 -6.54
C LEU A 143 -12.01 -14.59 -5.44
N PHE A 144 -11.30 -13.52 -5.79
CA PHE A 144 -10.55 -12.69 -4.85
C PHE A 144 -11.01 -11.22 -4.83
N GLY A 145 -12.03 -10.88 -5.61
CA GLY A 145 -12.49 -9.51 -5.81
C GLY A 145 -11.60 -8.73 -6.76
N THR A 146 -11.77 -7.41 -6.78
CA THR A 146 -11.05 -6.51 -7.69
C THR A 146 -9.53 -6.54 -7.50
N THR A 147 -8.79 -6.13 -8.53
CA THR A 147 -7.33 -6.31 -8.59
C THR A 147 -6.55 -5.48 -7.55
N ASP A 148 -7.20 -4.51 -6.92
CA ASP A 148 -6.70 -3.74 -5.78
C ASP A 148 -6.55 -4.58 -4.52
N ASN A 149 -7.42 -5.56 -4.28
CA ASN A 149 -7.40 -6.41 -3.09
C ASN A 149 -6.13 -7.27 -2.96
N TYR A 150 -5.48 -7.60 -4.07
CA TYR A 150 -4.32 -8.49 -4.11
C TYR A 150 -3.14 -7.90 -4.90
N ASN A 151 -3.12 -6.58 -5.11
CA ASN A 151 -1.95 -5.94 -5.71
C ASN A 151 -0.76 -5.88 -4.73
N THR A 152 0.45 -5.85 -5.27
CA THR A 152 1.68 -5.71 -4.47
C THR A 152 2.09 -4.26 -4.23
N GLU A 153 1.39 -3.29 -4.84
CA GLU A 153 1.77 -1.87 -4.80
C GLU A 153 1.71 -1.34 -3.36
N MET A 154 0.71 -1.75 -2.57
CA MET A 154 0.63 -1.43 -1.15
C MET A 154 1.85 -1.96 -0.37
N PHE A 155 2.23 -3.21 -0.59
CA PHE A 155 3.39 -3.80 0.09
C PHE A 155 4.71 -3.14 -0.34
N GLU A 156 4.85 -2.73 -1.59
CA GLU A 156 6.00 -1.95 -2.06
C GLU A 156 6.11 -0.60 -1.36
N GLN A 157 4.98 0.07 -1.14
CA GLN A 157 4.92 1.31 -0.38
C GLN A 157 5.32 1.09 1.09
N PHE A 158 4.82 0.03 1.73
CA PHE A 158 5.23 -0.35 3.08
C PHE A 158 6.72 -0.69 3.16
N HIS A 159 7.31 -1.29 2.13
CA HIS A 159 8.76 -1.47 2.09
C HIS A 159 9.54 -0.15 2.09
N ILE A 160 9.01 0.91 1.46
CA ILE A 160 9.62 2.24 1.54
C ILE A 160 9.53 2.78 2.96
N ASP A 161 8.33 2.76 3.54
CA ASP A 161 8.06 3.41 4.82
C ASP A 161 8.66 2.66 6.01
N PHE A 162 8.60 1.33 6.00
CA PHE A 162 9.01 0.50 7.13
C PHE A 162 10.42 -0.07 7.00
N ALA A 163 10.89 -0.34 5.79
CA ALA A 163 12.23 -0.88 5.60
C ALA A 163 13.25 0.20 5.19
N LYS A 164 13.00 0.94 4.10
CA LYS A 164 14.00 1.89 3.58
C LYS A 164 14.24 3.08 4.52
N LYS A 165 13.18 3.71 5.03
CA LYS A 165 13.32 4.83 5.98
C LYS A 165 13.95 4.38 7.30
N ALA A 166 13.55 3.23 7.81
CA ALA A 166 14.13 2.66 9.02
C ALA A 166 15.62 2.31 8.84
N TRP A 167 15.99 1.77 7.67
CA TRP A 167 17.37 1.49 7.30
C TRP A 167 18.20 2.77 7.25
N GLN A 168 17.72 3.81 6.55
CA GLN A 168 18.38 5.11 6.47
C GLN A 168 18.58 5.80 7.83
N ALA A 169 17.67 5.56 8.78
CA ALA A 169 17.76 6.09 10.13
C ALA A 169 18.66 5.26 11.08
N SER A 170 19.14 4.10 10.64
CA SER A 170 20.03 3.24 11.42
C SER A 170 21.50 3.62 11.20
N ASN A 171 22.38 3.17 12.09
CA ASN A 171 23.84 3.29 11.88
C ASN A 171 24.42 2.17 10.98
N HIS A 172 23.55 1.37 10.34
CA HIS A 172 23.86 0.22 9.50
C HIS A 172 24.61 -0.95 10.16
N GLN A 173 24.87 -0.91 11.46
CA GLN A 173 25.40 -2.03 12.24
C GLN A 173 24.27 -2.70 13.04
N ASP A 174 24.23 -4.03 13.11
CA ASP A 174 23.13 -4.78 13.74
C ASP A 174 21.74 -4.14 13.53
N LYS A 175 21.40 -4.03 12.25
CA LYS A 175 20.32 -3.16 11.76
C LYS A 175 18.92 -3.57 12.19
N ARG A 176 18.67 -4.86 12.41
CA ARG A 176 17.31 -5.38 12.62
C ARG A 176 16.70 -4.83 13.91
N PRO A 177 17.36 -4.93 15.08
CA PRO A 177 16.86 -4.29 16.30
C PRO A 177 16.62 -2.79 16.16
N GLN A 178 17.52 -2.07 15.46
CA GLN A 178 17.39 -0.62 15.27
C GLN A 178 16.20 -0.26 14.40
N MET A 179 15.99 -0.97 13.29
CA MET A 179 14.84 -0.77 12.42
C MET A 179 13.53 -1.07 13.14
N THR A 180 13.47 -2.14 13.94
CA THR A 180 12.30 -2.47 14.76
C THR A 180 12.04 -1.42 15.84
N GLN A 181 13.09 -0.93 16.50
CA GLN A 181 12.95 0.13 17.50
C GLN A 181 12.48 1.44 16.87
N TRP A 182 13.00 1.79 15.70
CA TRP A 182 12.57 2.96 14.93
C TRP A 182 11.09 2.88 14.56
N LEU A 183 10.62 1.72 14.10
CA LEU A 183 9.21 1.45 13.82
C LEU A 183 8.33 1.64 15.06
N SER A 184 8.69 1.00 16.17
CA SER A 184 7.92 1.11 17.43
C SER A 184 7.83 2.56 17.94
N ARG A 185 8.88 3.35 17.76
CA ARG A 185 8.85 4.79 18.10
C ARG A 185 7.85 5.55 17.22
N ARG A 186 7.82 5.29 15.91
CA ARG A 186 6.87 5.94 15.00
C ARG A 186 5.43 5.56 15.30
N GLU A 187 5.16 4.30 15.61
CA GLU A 187 3.82 3.85 16.02
C GLU A 187 3.36 4.57 17.28
N LYS A 188 4.22 4.69 18.29
CA LYS A 188 3.91 5.43 19.53
C LYS A 188 3.62 6.91 19.29
N VAL A 189 4.37 7.57 18.41
CA VAL A 189 4.12 8.97 18.04
C VAL A 189 2.77 9.08 17.33
N ALA A 190 2.48 8.22 16.35
CA ALA A 190 1.21 8.25 15.64
C ALA A 190 0.01 7.99 16.56
N MET A 191 0.12 7.05 17.50
CA MET A 191 -0.92 6.80 18.52
C MET A 191 -1.13 8.02 19.42
N PHE A 192 -0.06 8.73 19.77
CA PHE A 192 -0.15 9.94 20.58
C PHE A 192 -0.76 11.12 19.82
N ASP A 193 -0.41 11.28 18.53
CA ASP A 193 -1.00 12.30 17.66
C ASP A 193 -2.52 12.09 17.52
N GLU A 194 -2.96 10.85 17.34
CA GLU A 194 -4.38 10.48 17.30
C GLU A 194 -5.09 10.80 18.62
N PHE A 195 -4.46 10.46 19.75
CA PHE A 195 -4.97 10.82 21.07
C PHE A 195 -5.16 12.34 21.22
N LEU A 196 -4.19 13.14 20.75
CA LEU A 196 -4.29 14.61 20.79
C LEU A 196 -5.46 15.13 19.94
N LEU A 197 -5.72 14.56 18.77
CA LEU A 197 -6.87 14.93 17.93
C LEU A 197 -8.20 14.65 18.64
N GLN A 198 -8.35 13.46 19.21
CA GLN A 198 -9.57 13.08 19.95
C GLN A 198 -9.84 13.98 21.17
N THR A 199 -8.78 14.45 21.85
CA THR A 199 -8.92 15.40 22.96
C THR A 199 -9.25 16.82 22.52
N LYS A 200 -8.95 17.21 21.27
CA LYS A 200 -9.29 18.53 20.72
C LYS A 200 -10.70 18.61 20.15
N ASP A 201 -11.22 17.51 19.61
CA ASP A 201 -12.55 17.42 19.01
C ASP A 201 -13.66 17.04 20.01
N SER A 202 -13.30 16.77 21.28
CA SER A 202 -14.31 16.75 22.34
C SER A 202 -14.90 18.16 22.46
N PRO A 203 -16.23 18.34 22.30
CA PRO A 203 -16.82 19.66 22.49
C PRO A 203 -16.42 20.12 23.89
N SER A 204 -15.82 21.30 23.96
CA SER A 204 -15.70 22.03 25.21
C SER A 204 -17.11 22.15 25.76
N VAL A 205 -17.48 21.26 26.68
CA VAL A 205 -18.57 21.53 27.61
C VAL A 205 -18.04 22.70 28.41
N ASP A 206 -18.42 23.90 27.99
CA ASP A 206 -18.21 25.13 28.73
C ASP A 206 -19.14 25.12 29.95
N ASP A 207 -18.93 24.14 30.83
CA ASP A 207 -19.33 24.27 32.22
C ASP A 207 -18.25 25.14 32.84
N GLY A 208 -18.55 26.42 33.02
CA GLY A 208 -17.67 27.49 33.50
C GLY A 208 -17.03 27.22 34.87
N TRP A 209 -16.16 26.22 34.93
CA TRP A 209 -15.39 25.84 36.10
C TRP A 209 -13.90 25.98 35.78
N PRO A 210 -13.11 26.56 36.70
CA PRO A 210 -11.73 26.96 36.43
C PRO A 210 -10.84 25.74 36.14
N PRO A 211 -9.71 25.94 35.43
CA PRO A 211 -8.93 24.86 34.84
C PRO A 211 -8.51 23.83 35.89
N ARG A 212 -8.92 22.59 35.67
CA ARG A 212 -8.61 21.46 36.53
C ARG A 212 -7.13 21.13 36.38
N LYS A 213 -6.30 21.61 37.32
CA LYS A 213 -4.90 21.16 37.47
C LYS A 213 -4.91 19.63 37.48
N SER A 214 -4.08 19.01 36.64
CA SER A 214 -3.98 17.55 36.59
C SER A 214 -3.69 17.03 38.00
N LYS A 215 -4.67 16.36 38.60
CA LYS A 215 -4.46 15.70 39.87
C LYS A 215 -3.75 14.37 39.58
N PRO A 216 -2.76 13.98 40.39
CA PRO A 216 -2.23 12.62 40.32
C PRO A 216 -3.40 11.64 40.45
N ALA A 217 -3.37 10.54 39.69
CA ALA A 217 -4.47 9.58 39.56
C ALA A 217 -4.94 8.96 40.89
N ILE A 218 -4.20 9.18 41.99
CA ILE A 218 -4.54 8.73 43.33
C ILE A 218 -4.30 9.91 44.30
N GLN A 219 -5.37 10.48 44.86
CA GLN A 219 -5.27 11.43 45.97
C GLN A 219 -5.29 10.66 47.29
N ILE A 220 -4.13 10.55 47.94
CA ILE A 220 -4.04 10.00 49.30
C ILE A 220 -4.32 11.14 50.29
N VAL A 221 -5.28 10.93 51.19
CA VAL A 221 -5.63 11.93 52.22
C VAL A 221 -4.59 11.87 53.34
N ASN A 222 -3.91 12.97 53.62
CA ASN A 222 -2.88 13.05 54.68
C ASN A 222 -3.42 12.81 56.11
N ARG A 223 -4.74 12.88 56.29
CA ARG A 223 -5.43 12.65 57.58
C ARG A 223 -6.68 11.80 57.34
N PRO A 224 -6.60 10.47 57.52
CA PRO A 224 -7.76 9.62 57.36
C PRO A 224 -8.77 9.89 58.49
N PRO A 225 -10.09 9.88 58.21
CA PRO A 225 -11.11 10.06 59.24
C PRO A 225 -11.09 8.93 60.30
N ARG A 226 -10.51 7.76 59.96
CA ARG A 226 -10.25 6.67 60.89
C ARG A 226 -8.77 6.27 60.82
N PRO A 227 -7.90 6.77 61.71
CA PRO A 227 -6.53 6.30 61.79
C PRO A 227 -6.46 4.91 62.45
N LYS A 228 -5.48 4.09 62.05
CA LYS A 228 -5.18 2.76 62.65
C LYS A 228 -6.30 1.71 62.52
N VAL A 229 -6.99 1.68 61.38
CA VAL A 229 -8.01 0.66 61.09
C VAL A 229 -7.34 -0.70 60.83
N ALA A 230 -7.90 -1.77 61.38
CA ALA A 230 -7.43 -3.13 61.12
C ALA A 230 -7.70 -3.54 59.66
N ILE A 231 -6.78 -4.29 59.05
CA ILE A 231 -6.87 -4.71 57.65
C ILE A 231 -8.18 -5.48 57.35
N ILE A 232 -8.63 -6.30 58.30
CA ILE A 232 -9.89 -7.07 58.19
C ILE A 232 -11.11 -6.14 58.07
N THR A 233 -11.11 -5.03 58.81
CA THR A 233 -12.17 -4.02 58.74
C THR A 233 -12.20 -3.34 57.37
N ILE A 234 -11.03 -3.15 56.73
CA ILE A 234 -10.95 -2.60 55.38
C ILE A 234 -11.57 -3.56 54.36
N GLU A 235 -11.29 -4.86 54.47
CA GLU A 235 -11.84 -5.88 53.56
C GLU A 235 -13.36 -5.96 53.63
N GLN A 236 -13.92 -5.87 54.85
CA GLN A 236 -15.35 -5.97 55.11
C GLN A 236 -16.11 -4.66 54.80
N GLU A 237 -15.63 -3.51 55.27
CA GLU A 237 -16.33 -2.23 55.11
C GLU A 237 -16.23 -1.67 53.67
N HIS A 238 -15.16 -1.99 52.94
CA HIS A 238 -14.91 -1.48 51.58
C HIS A 238 -15.10 -2.53 50.48
N ASN A 239 -15.70 -3.69 50.79
CA ASN A 239 -15.99 -4.77 49.84
C ASN A 239 -14.75 -5.19 49.01
N ALA A 240 -13.62 -5.38 49.69
CA ALA A 240 -12.31 -5.65 49.09
C ALA A 240 -11.75 -7.01 49.59
N PRO A 241 -12.32 -8.15 49.17
CA PRO A 241 -12.12 -9.47 49.80
C PRO A 241 -10.70 -10.07 49.70
N PHE A 242 -9.79 -9.44 48.95
CA PHE A 242 -8.41 -9.91 48.76
C PHE A 242 -7.36 -8.84 49.09
N PHE A 243 -7.75 -7.77 49.77
CA PHE A 243 -6.86 -6.65 50.03
C PHE A 243 -5.64 -7.07 50.85
N SER A 244 -5.81 -7.91 51.86
CA SER A 244 -4.71 -8.44 52.68
C SER A 244 -3.73 -9.29 51.87
N LEU A 245 -4.23 -10.14 50.98
CA LEU A 245 -3.42 -10.98 50.10
C LEU A 245 -2.58 -10.12 49.14
N SER A 246 -3.21 -9.16 48.48
CA SER A 246 -2.55 -8.25 47.54
C SER A 246 -1.51 -7.37 48.23
N LEU A 247 -1.82 -6.87 49.43
CA LEU A 247 -0.89 -6.07 50.22
C LEU A 247 0.33 -6.89 50.65
N LYS A 248 0.15 -8.14 51.06
CA LYS A 248 1.25 -9.06 51.38
C LYS A 248 2.14 -9.34 50.18
N GLN A 249 1.55 -9.61 49.01
CA GLN A 249 2.30 -9.82 47.77
C GLN A 249 3.12 -8.58 47.41
N TYR A 250 2.53 -7.40 47.54
CA TYR A 250 3.21 -6.13 47.29
C TYR A 250 4.39 -5.92 48.24
N ILE A 251 4.19 -6.07 49.56
CA ILE A 251 5.26 -5.89 50.56
C ILE A 251 6.40 -6.91 50.34
N ASN A 252 6.07 -8.16 50.02
CA ASN A 252 7.05 -9.22 49.76
C ASN A 252 7.93 -8.96 48.52
N GLN A 253 7.58 -8.00 47.65
CA GLN A 253 8.47 -7.56 46.56
C GLN A 253 9.66 -6.74 47.06
N PHE A 254 9.53 -6.09 48.22
CA PHE A 254 10.54 -5.20 48.79
C PHE A 254 11.37 -5.86 49.91
N LEU A 255 11.01 -7.08 50.33
CA LEU A 255 11.68 -7.79 51.42
C LEU A 255 12.64 -8.89 50.90
N PRO A 256 13.82 -9.05 51.52
CA PRO A 256 14.73 -10.16 51.23
C PRO A 256 14.09 -11.51 51.60
N SER A 257 14.53 -12.58 50.92
CA SER A 257 13.90 -13.91 51.00
C SER A 257 13.81 -14.51 52.42
N SER A 258 14.64 -14.05 53.36
CA SER A 258 14.65 -14.47 54.77
C SER A 258 13.53 -13.86 55.62
N GLU A 259 12.86 -12.80 55.16
CA GLU A 259 11.88 -12.02 55.95
C GLU A 259 10.50 -11.95 55.31
N LYS A 260 10.25 -12.79 54.28
CA LYS A 260 8.96 -12.80 53.58
C LYS A 260 7.85 -13.27 54.51
N ALA A 261 6.79 -12.48 54.60
CA ALA A 261 5.61 -12.82 55.37
C ALA A 261 4.92 -14.04 54.73
N THR A 262 4.93 -15.17 55.46
CA THR A 262 4.36 -16.46 55.03
C THR A 262 3.23 -16.90 55.95
N ARG A 263 2.16 -16.09 55.98
CA ARG A 263 0.77 -16.49 56.24
C ARG A 263 -0.15 -15.28 56.14
#